data_AF-A0A815RKP1-F1
#
_entry.id   AF-A0A815RKP1-F1
#
_cell.length_a   1.000
_cell.length_b   1.000
_cell.length_c   1.000
_cell.angle_alpha   90.00
_cell.angle_beta   90.00
_cell.angle_gamma   90.00
#
_symmetry.space_group_name_H-M   'P 1'
#
loop_
_entity.id
_entity.type
_entity.pdbx_description
1 polymer ?
#
loop_
_entity_poly.entity_id
_entity_poly.type
_entity_poly.pdbx_seq_one_letter_code
_entity_poly.pdbx_strand_id
1 'polypeptide(L)'
;MLFLYSILAVTLASLLLNVHGQSPDELYQELFVDVQLNRIFKDSKTFSDCIPLRSPQQILELYRNRTVTNFNLTEFVQKNFQEPPPPIELLPEHANWTIVEHCHRLWPYLIRNSTTSDSSLLVLPNSFIIPGGRFRESYYWDAYFIMLGLKQSNYSQLISNMVENFAYLIRKYNHIPNGNRDYYLSRSQPPFFSLMIELLDSIVDEDLLVKYISELEQEYAFWMNNNGLTTGANRRLVQLPDGTKLNRYYDDISRPRPESYYEDYHTANNDTEIYLNIRAAAESGWDFSTRWMINETDLSTIITTQILPIDLNCLMFNLEQVLSQAYQHKHDQSKSDSYAQLADKRKEAIIKYFWSDKENFFMDYNFVQGTHTRSISLAAMFPLWMKIATNQQAKHVIDKIEQLFLKDGGLITTVSENSHQQWDAPNGWAPLQYISYKGIQNYEPTSPLIKEIINRWMKRNEQVFEKSGKMVEKYDVVNMNLDAGGGEYPTQVSLKFI
;
A
#
# COMPACT_ATOMS: atom_id res chain seq x y z
N MET A 1 -8.26 -54.95 14.35
CA MET A 1 -8.58 -53.78 15.21
C MET A 1 -7.50 -52.69 15.12
N LEU A 2 -6.89 -52.46 13.94
CA LEU A 2 -5.79 -51.51 13.73
C LEU A 2 -5.97 -50.64 12.46
N PHE A 3 -7.07 -50.81 11.72
CA PHE A 3 -7.37 -50.04 10.49
C PHE A 3 -8.44 -48.95 10.69
N LEU A 4 -9.09 -48.91 11.86
CA LEU A 4 -10.15 -47.93 12.18
C LEU A 4 -9.62 -46.67 12.89
N TYR A 5 -8.41 -46.70 13.45
CA TYR A 5 -7.81 -45.54 14.12
C TYR A 5 -7.13 -44.56 13.14
N SER A 6 -6.70 -45.03 11.97
CA SER A 6 -6.00 -44.21 10.97
C SER A 6 -6.95 -43.30 10.17
N ILE A 7 -8.20 -43.73 9.98
CA ILE A 7 -9.22 -42.96 9.24
C ILE A 7 -9.84 -41.88 10.14
N LEU A 8 -9.91 -42.09 11.46
CA LEU A 8 -10.35 -41.06 12.41
C LEU A 8 -9.31 -39.95 12.63
N ALA A 9 -8.01 -40.29 12.57
CA ALA A 9 -6.94 -39.29 12.72
C ALA A 9 -6.80 -38.38 11.49
N VAL A 10 -7.05 -38.89 10.29
CA VAL A 10 -7.03 -38.09 9.04
C VAL A 10 -8.29 -37.24 8.89
N THR A 11 -9.42 -37.63 9.49
CA THR A 11 -10.65 -36.82 9.51
C THR A 11 -10.68 -35.77 10.62
N LEU A 12 -9.97 -35.95 11.75
CA LEU A 12 -9.77 -34.87 12.74
C LEU A 12 -8.70 -33.85 12.31
N ALA A 13 -7.65 -34.27 11.59
CA ALA A 13 -6.65 -33.33 11.06
C ALA A 13 -7.22 -32.43 9.94
N SER A 14 -8.27 -32.87 9.25
CA SER A 14 -9.01 -32.08 8.25
C SER A 14 -10.13 -31.20 8.84
N LEU A 15 -10.38 -31.28 10.15
CA LEU A 15 -11.21 -30.33 10.91
C LEU A 15 -10.39 -29.28 11.66
N LEU A 16 -9.06 -29.34 11.59
CA LEU A 16 -8.12 -28.33 12.09
C LEU A 16 -7.37 -27.60 10.97
N LEU A 17 -7.76 -27.83 9.71
CA LEU A 17 -7.25 -27.13 8.54
C LEU A 17 -8.20 -25.98 8.17
N ASN A 18 -7.65 -24.77 8.10
CA ASN A 18 -8.20 -23.53 7.51
C ASN A 18 -9.16 -22.65 8.33
N VAL A 19 -8.77 -22.25 9.54
CA VAL A 19 -9.15 -20.91 10.06
C VAL A 19 -8.12 -19.84 9.66
N HIS A 20 -6.94 -20.26 9.16
CA HIS A 20 -5.93 -19.34 8.66
C HIS A 20 -6.27 -18.88 7.24
N GLY A 21 -6.59 -17.59 7.10
CA GLY A 21 -6.82 -16.93 5.81
C GLY A 21 -8.27 -16.56 5.52
N GLN A 22 -9.22 -16.82 6.42
CA GLN A 22 -10.57 -16.27 6.33
C GLN A 22 -10.62 -14.90 7.00
N SER A 23 -11.25 -13.93 6.34
CA SER A 23 -11.35 -12.57 6.89
C SER A 23 -12.46 -12.45 7.96
N PRO A 24 -12.44 -11.42 8.83
CA PRO A 24 -13.42 -11.29 9.93
C PRO A 24 -14.88 -11.24 9.47
N ASP A 25 -15.16 -10.68 8.29
CA ASP A 25 -16.50 -10.68 7.68
C ASP A 25 -16.97 -12.10 7.31
N GLU A 26 -16.06 -12.98 6.92
CA GLU A 26 -16.36 -14.38 6.60
C GLU A 26 -16.52 -15.23 7.87
N LEU A 27 -15.70 -14.96 8.88
CA LEU A 27 -15.71 -15.66 10.15
C LEU A 27 -16.96 -15.35 10.99
N TYR A 28 -17.33 -14.08 11.07
CA TYR A 28 -18.42 -13.63 11.95
C TYR A 28 -19.73 -13.30 11.20
N GLN A 29 -19.73 -13.28 9.86
CA GLN A 29 -20.94 -13.24 9.03
C GLN A 29 -21.92 -12.14 9.46
N GLU A 30 -23.17 -12.48 9.79
CA GLU A 30 -24.17 -11.50 10.19
C GLU A 30 -23.79 -10.74 11.47
N LEU A 31 -23.03 -11.34 12.38
CA LEU A 31 -22.51 -10.62 13.54
C LEU A 31 -21.54 -9.51 13.09
N PHE A 32 -20.69 -9.78 12.10
CA PHE A 32 -19.78 -8.75 11.57
C PHE A 32 -20.55 -7.56 11.00
N VAL A 33 -21.54 -7.85 10.14
CA VAL A 33 -22.38 -6.83 9.52
C VAL A 33 -23.11 -6.02 10.58
N ASP A 34 -23.72 -6.69 11.56
CA ASP A 34 -24.46 -6.02 12.62
C ASP A 34 -23.54 -5.12 13.47
N VAL A 35 -22.34 -5.58 13.81
CA VAL A 35 -21.37 -4.78 14.58
C VAL A 35 -20.91 -3.54 13.81
N GLN A 36 -20.60 -3.69 12.52
CA GLN A 36 -20.13 -2.59 11.68
C GLN A 36 -21.24 -1.56 11.41
N LEU A 37 -22.43 -2.01 11.02
CA LEU A 37 -23.53 -1.12 10.64
C LEU A 37 -24.20 -0.45 11.86
N ASN A 38 -24.15 -1.06 13.05
CA ASN A 38 -24.58 -0.41 14.29
C ASN A 38 -23.47 0.49 14.90
N ARG A 39 -22.32 0.64 14.24
CA ARG A 39 -21.20 1.49 14.68
C ARG A 39 -20.83 1.27 16.15
N ILE A 40 -20.75 0.00 16.56
CA ILE A 40 -20.32 -0.38 17.93
C ILE A 40 -18.95 0.24 18.24
N PHE A 41 -18.09 0.34 17.23
CA PHE A 41 -16.86 1.11 17.27
C PHE A 41 -16.93 2.29 16.29
N LYS A 42 -16.22 3.38 16.64
CA LYS A 42 -16.14 4.58 15.79
C LYS A 42 -15.36 4.34 14.50
N ASP A 43 -14.31 3.53 14.53
CA ASP A 43 -13.49 3.13 13.38
C ASP A 43 -13.82 1.67 13.02
N SER A 44 -14.23 1.43 11.78
CA SER A 44 -14.59 0.10 11.27
C SER A 44 -13.44 -0.92 11.42
N LYS A 45 -12.18 -0.46 11.40
CA LYS A 45 -11.00 -1.33 11.59
C LYS A 45 -10.87 -1.86 13.01
N THR A 46 -11.44 -1.20 14.02
CA THR A 46 -11.34 -1.66 15.42
C THR A 46 -11.91 -3.07 15.59
N PHE A 47 -13.08 -3.34 15.02
CA PHE A 47 -13.68 -4.69 15.13
C PHE A 47 -12.92 -5.72 14.30
N SER A 48 -12.47 -5.34 13.11
CA SER A 48 -11.66 -6.20 12.23
C SER A 48 -10.33 -6.63 12.87
N ASP A 49 -9.84 -5.86 13.83
CA ASP A 49 -8.61 -6.14 14.58
C ASP A 49 -8.85 -6.75 15.98
N CYS A 50 -10.10 -6.95 16.39
CA CYS A 50 -10.41 -7.53 17.69
C CYS A 50 -9.90 -8.97 17.83
N ILE A 51 -9.45 -9.31 19.02
CA ILE A 51 -9.03 -10.66 19.41
C ILE A 51 -10.27 -11.40 19.93
N PRO A 52 -10.73 -12.49 19.29
CA PRO A 52 -11.83 -13.27 19.84
C PRO A 52 -11.40 -14.00 21.12
N LEU A 53 -12.26 -13.98 22.14
CA LEU A 53 -12.03 -14.64 23.44
C LEU A 53 -12.47 -16.12 23.44
N ARG A 54 -13.02 -16.59 22.32
CA ARG A 54 -13.54 -17.95 22.06
C ARG A 54 -13.32 -18.27 20.58
N SER A 55 -13.59 -19.50 20.12
CA SER A 55 -13.50 -19.78 18.68
C SER A 55 -14.54 -18.96 17.90
N PRO A 56 -14.25 -18.54 16.66
CA PRO A 56 -15.21 -17.79 15.84
C PRO A 56 -16.57 -18.49 15.70
N GLN A 57 -16.55 -19.82 15.50
CA GLN A 57 -17.76 -20.64 15.43
C GLN A 57 -18.60 -20.54 16.71
N GLN A 58 -17.99 -20.66 17.89
CA GLN A 58 -18.70 -20.56 19.17
C GLN A 58 -19.32 -19.18 19.36
N ILE A 59 -18.61 -18.11 18.99
CA ILE A 59 -19.14 -16.74 19.09
C ILE A 59 -20.36 -16.59 18.18
N LEU A 60 -20.27 -17.07 16.95
CA LEU A 60 -21.37 -16.97 15.98
C LEU A 60 -22.59 -17.80 16.42
N GLU A 61 -22.38 -19.00 16.97
CA GLU A 61 -23.46 -19.82 17.54
C GLU A 61 -24.12 -19.14 18.75
N LEU A 62 -23.33 -18.54 19.66
CA LEU A 62 -23.86 -17.75 20.77
C LEU A 62 -24.68 -16.55 20.27
N TYR A 63 -24.23 -15.91 19.19
CA TYR A 63 -24.97 -14.82 18.56
C TYR A 63 -26.30 -15.33 18.00
N ARG A 64 -26.30 -16.41 17.21
CA ARG A 64 -27.52 -16.97 16.60
C ARG A 64 -28.54 -17.48 17.61
N ASN A 65 -28.06 -18.04 18.74
CA ASN A 65 -28.91 -18.59 19.80
C ASN A 65 -29.26 -17.56 20.89
N ARG A 66 -28.94 -16.27 20.69
CA ARG A 66 -29.26 -15.22 21.66
C ARG A 66 -30.76 -15.09 21.88
N THR A 67 -31.16 -14.78 23.10
CA THR A 67 -32.53 -14.31 23.36
C THR A 67 -32.65 -12.89 22.83
N VAL A 68 -33.57 -12.66 21.89
CA VAL A 68 -33.72 -11.35 21.22
C VAL A 68 -34.23 -10.27 22.19
N THR A 69 -35.07 -10.66 23.16
CA THR A 69 -35.58 -9.75 24.18
C THR A 69 -34.44 -9.22 25.06
N ASN A 70 -34.30 -7.89 25.14
CA ASN A 70 -33.24 -7.20 25.88
C ASN A 70 -31.80 -7.53 25.42
N PHE A 71 -31.62 -7.98 24.17
CA PHE A 71 -30.27 -8.20 23.64
C PHE A 71 -29.51 -6.88 23.44
N ASN A 72 -28.31 -6.78 24.01
CA ASN A 72 -27.40 -5.66 23.83
C ASN A 72 -26.16 -6.12 23.03
N LEU A 73 -26.02 -5.63 21.80
CA LEU A 73 -24.90 -5.99 20.92
C LEU A 73 -23.55 -5.53 21.47
N THR A 74 -23.48 -4.35 22.09
CA THR A 74 -22.24 -3.82 22.69
C THR A 74 -21.74 -4.73 23.81
N GLU A 75 -22.63 -5.14 24.73
CA GLU A 75 -22.28 -6.07 25.81
C GLU A 75 -21.88 -7.44 25.27
N PHE A 76 -22.55 -7.91 24.22
CA PHE A 76 -22.19 -9.17 23.56
C PHE A 76 -20.78 -9.11 22.97
N VAL A 77 -20.43 -8.01 22.28
CA VAL A 77 -19.10 -7.80 21.71
C VAL A 77 -18.04 -7.77 22.82
N GLN A 78 -18.23 -6.96 23.86
CA GLN A 78 -17.29 -6.84 24.99
C GLN A 78 -17.07 -8.17 25.73
N LYS A 79 -18.07 -9.06 25.76
CA LYS A 79 -17.96 -10.38 26.39
C LYS A 79 -17.25 -11.43 25.53
N ASN A 80 -17.17 -11.23 24.22
CA ASN A 80 -16.65 -12.21 23.26
C ASN A 80 -15.38 -11.76 22.54
N PHE A 81 -15.03 -10.48 22.62
CA PHE A 81 -13.89 -9.90 21.93
C PHE A 81 -13.09 -8.99 22.86
N GLN A 82 -11.79 -9.00 22.68
CA GLN A 82 -10.88 -8.03 23.25
C GLN A 82 -10.48 -7.01 22.18
N GLU A 83 -10.72 -5.74 22.48
CA GLU A 83 -10.29 -4.64 21.64
C GLU A 83 -8.75 -4.59 21.55
N PRO A 84 -8.22 -4.20 20.38
CA PRO A 84 -6.78 -4.10 20.22
C PRO A 84 -6.27 -2.88 21.03
N PRO A 85 -5.11 -2.96 21.70
CA PRO A 85 -4.64 -1.96 22.66
C PRO A 85 -4.51 -0.56 22.03
N PRO A 86 -4.66 0.54 22.78
CA PRO A 86 -4.53 1.88 22.22
C PRO A 86 -3.15 2.09 21.56
N PRO A 87 -3.04 2.95 20.55
CA PRO A 87 -1.74 3.27 19.94
C PRO A 87 -0.76 3.81 20.98
N ILE A 88 0.52 3.45 20.83
CA ILE A 88 1.58 4.02 21.66
C ILE A 88 1.83 5.44 21.18
N GLU A 89 1.66 6.41 22.06
CA GLU A 89 2.07 7.80 21.82
C GLU A 89 3.37 8.08 22.57
N LEU A 90 4.47 8.24 21.83
CA LEU A 90 5.71 8.76 22.40
C LEU A 90 5.71 10.27 22.25
N LEU A 91 5.42 10.98 23.34
CA LEU A 91 5.58 12.43 23.38
C LEU A 91 6.99 12.78 23.87
N PRO A 92 7.62 13.85 23.37
CA PRO A 92 8.88 14.33 23.91
C PRO A 92 8.70 14.65 25.41
N GLU A 93 9.40 13.95 26.29
CA GLU A 93 9.37 14.22 27.75
C GLU A 93 9.85 15.64 28.08
N HIS A 94 10.62 16.24 27.16
CA HIS A 94 11.08 17.62 27.18
C HIS A 94 10.98 18.22 25.77
N ALA A 95 10.63 19.51 25.67
CA ALA A 95 10.49 20.27 24.42
C ALA A 95 11.78 20.46 23.59
N ASN A 96 12.80 19.62 23.80
CA ASN A 96 14.17 19.83 23.31
C ASN A 96 14.68 18.73 22.35
N TRP A 97 13.89 17.70 22.01
CA TRP A 97 14.33 16.76 20.98
C TRP A 97 14.23 17.40 19.61
N THR A 98 15.27 17.25 18.80
CA THR A 98 15.16 17.46 17.35
C THR A 98 14.28 16.37 16.72
N ILE A 99 13.76 16.60 15.51
CA ILE A 99 13.02 15.57 14.75
C ILE A 99 13.86 14.29 14.60
N VAL A 100 15.16 14.43 14.35
CA VAL A 100 16.07 13.28 14.19
C VAL A 100 16.14 12.46 15.47
N GLU A 101 16.33 13.11 16.63
CA GLU A 101 16.35 12.42 17.93
C GLU A 101 15.02 11.76 18.25
N HIS A 102 13.90 12.43 17.95
CA HIS A 102 12.57 11.85 18.14
C HIS A 102 12.39 10.57 17.33
N CYS A 103 12.81 10.56 16.06
CA CYS A 103 12.69 9.40 15.19
C CYS A 103 13.54 8.22 15.65
N HIS A 104 14.79 8.46 16.03
CA HIS A 104 15.64 7.40 16.60
C HIS A 104 15.04 6.78 17.86
N ARG A 105 14.39 7.59 18.71
CA ARG A 105 13.74 7.12 19.93
C ARG A 105 12.43 6.39 19.68
N LEU A 106 11.76 6.69 18.58
CA LEU A 106 10.46 6.12 18.23
C LEU A 106 10.59 4.78 17.51
N TRP A 107 11.72 4.46 16.86
CA TRP A 107 11.93 3.15 16.21
C TRP A 107 11.62 1.95 17.11
N PRO A 108 12.14 1.81 18.34
CA PRO A 108 11.84 0.66 19.20
C PRO A 108 10.35 0.50 19.52
N TYR A 109 9.58 1.59 19.55
CA TYR A 109 8.14 1.57 19.82
C TYR A 109 7.31 1.22 18.60
N LEU A 110 7.87 1.25 17.40
CA LEU A 110 7.22 0.84 16.16
C LEU A 110 7.62 -0.58 15.73
N ILE A 111 8.68 -1.15 16.31
CA ILE A 111 9.05 -2.55 16.08
C ILE A 111 8.01 -3.46 16.73
N ARG A 112 7.55 -4.45 15.98
CA ARG A 112 6.61 -5.48 16.40
C ARG A 112 7.17 -6.86 16.12
N ASN A 113 6.70 -7.82 16.90
CA ASN A 113 6.87 -9.24 16.68
C ASN A 113 5.47 -9.85 16.64
N SER A 114 5.21 -10.75 15.70
CA SER A 114 3.95 -11.48 15.60
C SER A 114 4.19 -12.92 16.04
N THR A 115 4.16 -13.19 17.34
CA THR A 115 4.44 -14.53 17.87
C THR A 115 3.21 -15.44 17.94
N THR A 116 2.00 -14.89 17.81
CA THR A 116 0.73 -15.62 17.88
C THR A 116 -0.28 -15.11 16.85
N SER A 117 -1.20 -15.98 16.42
CA SER A 117 -2.24 -15.71 15.41
C SER A 117 -3.60 -15.52 16.09
N ASP A 118 -3.66 -14.69 17.12
CA ASP A 118 -4.85 -14.57 17.99
C ASP A 118 -5.90 -13.57 17.46
N SER A 119 -5.68 -13.00 16.27
CA SER A 119 -6.61 -12.07 15.61
C SER A 119 -6.48 -12.24 14.09
N SER A 120 -6.98 -11.25 13.34
CA SER A 120 -6.74 -11.11 11.90
C SER A 120 -5.26 -10.94 11.52
N LEU A 121 -4.36 -10.66 12.46
CA LEU A 121 -2.93 -10.45 12.19
C LEU A 121 -2.24 -11.75 11.74
N LEU A 122 -1.63 -11.71 10.56
CA LEU A 122 -0.84 -12.81 10.01
C LEU A 122 0.53 -12.86 10.69
N VAL A 123 0.90 -14.06 11.14
CA VAL A 123 2.22 -14.33 11.73
C VAL A 123 3.32 -14.22 10.67
N LEU A 124 4.33 -13.41 10.99
CA LEU A 124 5.60 -13.24 10.29
C LEU A 124 6.76 -13.88 11.09
N PRO A 125 7.77 -14.44 10.41
CA PRO A 125 8.88 -15.13 11.05
C PRO A 125 9.84 -14.22 11.82
N ASN A 126 9.97 -12.95 11.43
CA ASN A 126 10.91 -12.00 12.03
C ASN A 126 10.21 -10.73 12.50
N SER A 127 10.93 -9.91 13.28
CA SER A 127 10.47 -8.56 13.65
C SER A 127 10.22 -7.70 12.42
N PHE A 128 9.24 -6.82 12.51
CA PHE A 128 8.90 -5.84 11.48
C PHE A 128 8.59 -4.49 12.11
N ILE A 129 8.49 -3.46 11.29
CA ILE A 129 8.09 -2.13 11.73
C ILE A 129 6.67 -1.81 11.25
N ILE A 130 5.91 -1.11 12.08
CA ILE A 130 4.59 -0.60 11.73
C ILE A 130 4.65 0.91 11.46
N PRO A 131 3.76 1.44 10.63
CA PRO A 131 3.57 2.88 10.48
C PRO A 131 3.36 3.69 11.76
N GLY A 132 2.54 3.18 12.69
CA GLY A 132 2.05 3.91 13.87
C GLY A 132 0.54 4.19 13.84
N GLY A 133 -0.03 4.55 14.99
CA GLY A 133 -1.47 4.85 15.11
C GLY A 133 -2.37 3.62 14.97
N ARG A 134 -3.40 3.72 14.13
CA ARG A 134 -4.32 2.61 13.79
C ARG A 134 -3.70 1.51 12.93
N PHE A 135 -2.58 1.81 12.27
CA PHE A 135 -1.84 0.89 11.42
C PHE A 135 -0.91 0.04 12.28
N ARG A 136 -1.38 -1.14 12.67
CA ARG A 136 -0.75 -2.02 13.68
C ARG A 136 -0.15 -3.28 13.06
N GLU A 137 -0.06 -3.27 11.74
CA GLU A 137 0.46 -4.31 10.87
C GLU A 137 1.54 -3.70 9.97
N SER A 138 2.42 -4.54 9.43
CA SER A 138 3.33 -4.14 8.36
C SER A 138 2.52 -3.83 7.11
N TYR A 139 2.85 -2.74 6.43
CA TYR A 139 2.30 -2.36 5.12
C TYR A 139 3.39 -2.47 4.07
N TYR A 140 3.03 -2.92 2.87
CA TYR A 140 3.99 -3.29 1.85
C TYR A 140 4.81 -2.09 1.34
N TRP A 141 4.21 -1.13 0.63
CA TRP A 141 5.02 -0.07 0.02
C TRP A 141 5.59 0.92 1.06
N ASP A 142 4.88 1.14 2.17
CA ASP A 142 5.33 1.99 3.28
C ASP A 142 6.66 1.48 3.85
N ALA A 143 6.83 0.16 3.92
CA ALA A 143 8.04 -0.46 4.44
C ALA A 143 9.30 -0.02 3.69
N TYR A 144 9.24 0.21 2.37
CA TYR A 144 10.40 0.66 1.60
C TYR A 144 10.88 2.04 2.07
N PHE A 145 9.96 2.98 2.23
CA PHE A 145 10.29 4.33 2.68
C PHE A 145 10.79 4.33 4.13
N ILE A 146 10.19 3.51 5.00
CA ILE A 146 10.70 3.33 6.37
C ILE A 146 12.11 2.71 6.35
N MET A 147 12.37 1.73 5.47
CA MET A 147 13.70 1.11 5.34
C MET A 147 14.78 2.12 4.93
N LEU A 148 14.45 3.16 4.15
CA LEU A 148 15.38 4.25 3.85
C LEU A 148 15.82 4.99 5.14
N GLY A 149 14.87 5.32 6.02
CA GLY A 149 15.16 5.93 7.32
C GLY A 149 15.90 4.98 8.29
N LEU A 150 15.53 3.70 8.29
CA LEU A 150 16.22 2.66 9.05
C LEU A 150 17.68 2.47 8.61
N LYS A 151 17.95 2.60 7.30
CA LYS A 151 19.32 2.55 6.76
C LYS A 151 20.17 3.69 7.32
N GLN A 152 19.63 4.91 7.37
CA GLN A 152 20.32 6.05 7.99
C GLN A 152 20.52 5.86 9.51
N SER A 153 19.65 5.07 10.14
CA SER A 153 19.69 4.77 11.56
C SER A 153 20.49 3.50 11.91
N ASN A 154 21.17 2.86 10.95
CA ASN A 154 21.95 1.62 11.12
C ASN A 154 21.14 0.40 11.62
N TYR A 155 19.86 0.31 11.22
CA TYR A 155 18.98 -0.84 11.54
C TYR A 155 19.04 -1.94 10.45
N SER A 156 20.23 -2.25 9.92
CA SER A 156 20.41 -3.19 8.79
C SER A 156 19.81 -4.58 9.06
N GLN A 157 19.90 -5.09 10.29
CA GLN A 157 19.28 -6.37 10.65
C GLN A 157 17.74 -6.32 10.58
N LEU A 158 17.13 -5.21 10.97
CA LEU A 158 15.68 -5.05 10.88
C LEU A 158 15.23 -4.95 9.41
N ILE A 159 16.00 -4.26 8.56
CA ILE A 159 15.78 -4.21 7.12
C ILE A 159 15.85 -5.63 6.53
N SER A 160 16.86 -6.41 6.90
CA SER A 160 16.99 -7.83 6.48
C SER A 160 15.79 -8.67 6.94
N ASN A 161 15.37 -8.53 8.19
CA ASN A 161 14.19 -9.20 8.74
C ASN A 161 12.90 -8.84 7.97
N MET A 162 12.73 -7.57 7.59
CA MET A 162 11.57 -7.11 6.82
C MET A 162 11.55 -7.69 5.41
N VAL A 163 12.68 -7.71 4.70
CA VAL A 163 12.80 -8.34 3.37
C VAL A 163 12.47 -9.84 3.46
N GLU A 164 13.00 -10.55 4.47
CA GLU A 164 12.69 -11.97 4.68
C GLU A 164 11.21 -12.20 5.02
N ASN A 165 10.58 -11.29 5.78
CA ASN A 165 9.15 -11.37 6.04
C ASN A 165 8.30 -11.21 4.77
N PHE A 166 8.68 -10.30 3.87
CA PHE A 166 8.01 -10.14 2.57
C PHE A 166 8.24 -11.35 1.67
N ALA A 167 9.45 -11.89 1.62
CA ALA A 167 9.75 -13.14 0.94
C ALA A 167 8.90 -14.31 1.48
N TYR A 168 8.74 -14.39 2.81
CA TYR A 168 7.84 -15.36 3.46
C TYR A 168 6.37 -15.20 3.02
N LEU A 169 5.87 -13.96 2.95
CA LEU A 169 4.51 -13.68 2.49
C LEU A 169 4.31 -14.12 1.03
N ILE A 170 5.29 -13.85 0.15
CA ILE A 170 5.27 -14.33 -1.24
C ILE A 170 5.20 -15.86 -1.28
N ARG A 171 6.09 -16.56 -0.56
CA ARG A 171 6.08 -18.03 -0.56
C ARG A 171 4.79 -18.63 -0.02
N LYS A 172 4.13 -17.95 0.93
CA LYS A 172 2.93 -18.46 1.61
C LYS A 172 1.64 -18.12 0.88
N TYR A 173 1.53 -16.93 0.31
CA TYR A 173 0.29 -16.37 -0.24
C TYR A 173 0.41 -16.01 -1.73
N ASN A 174 1.54 -16.33 -2.37
CA ASN A 174 1.91 -16.02 -3.76
C ASN A 174 2.06 -14.54 -4.08
N HIS A 175 1.94 -13.65 -3.09
CA HIS A 175 2.13 -12.22 -3.22
C HIS A 175 2.33 -11.59 -1.83
N ILE A 176 2.73 -10.33 -1.81
CA ILE A 176 2.74 -9.54 -0.58
C ILE A 176 1.37 -8.87 -0.45
N PRO A 177 0.55 -9.18 0.58
CA PRO A 177 -0.72 -8.51 0.81
C PRO A 177 -0.50 -7.04 1.18
N ASN A 178 -1.53 -6.20 1.04
CA ASN A 178 -1.52 -4.77 1.41
C ASN A 178 -0.84 -4.52 2.77
N GLY A 179 -1.24 -5.32 3.76
CA GLY A 179 -0.50 -5.51 5.00
C GLY A 179 -0.70 -6.92 5.54
N ASN A 180 -0.01 -7.28 6.63
CA ASN A 180 -0.08 -8.64 7.17
C ASN A 180 -1.35 -8.92 8.01
N ARG A 181 -2.53 -8.71 7.41
CA ARG A 181 -3.86 -9.06 7.95
C ARG A 181 -4.61 -9.99 6.98
N ASP A 182 -5.45 -10.87 7.50
CA ASP A 182 -6.28 -11.78 6.70
C ASP A 182 -7.18 -11.05 5.67
N TYR A 183 -7.82 -9.94 6.05
CA TYR A 183 -8.67 -9.11 5.22
C TYR A 183 -7.92 -8.32 4.12
N TYR A 184 -6.58 -8.40 4.14
CA TYR A 184 -5.72 -7.88 3.08
C TYR A 184 -5.21 -8.94 2.11
N LEU A 185 -5.46 -10.24 2.33
CA LEU A 185 -4.99 -11.31 1.44
C LEU A 185 -5.59 -11.28 0.02
N SER A 186 -6.65 -10.50 -0.21
CA SER A 186 -7.30 -10.39 -1.51
C SER A 186 -6.61 -9.40 -2.48
N ARG A 187 -5.67 -8.61 -1.98
CA ARG A 187 -4.96 -7.56 -2.74
C ARG A 187 -3.56 -7.31 -2.23
N SER A 188 -2.71 -6.80 -3.11
CA SER A 188 -1.36 -6.38 -2.78
C SER A 188 -1.30 -4.89 -2.37
N GLN A 189 -0.17 -4.26 -2.67
CA GLN A 189 0.08 -2.83 -2.68
C GLN A 189 1.07 -2.53 -3.83
N PRO A 190 1.49 -1.28 -4.09
CA PRO A 190 2.52 -1.02 -5.10
C PRO A 190 3.76 -1.94 -4.92
N PRO A 191 4.29 -2.59 -5.97
CA PRO A 191 5.29 -3.64 -5.82
C PRO A 191 6.70 -3.05 -5.63
N PHE A 192 7.10 -2.90 -4.37
CA PHE A 192 8.39 -2.33 -3.97
C PHE A 192 9.44 -3.38 -3.54
N PHE A 193 9.14 -4.68 -3.58
CA PHE A 193 10.04 -5.72 -3.08
C PHE A 193 11.37 -5.78 -3.83
N SER A 194 11.37 -5.58 -5.15
CA SER A 194 12.60 -5.45 -5.94
C SER A 194 13.48 -4.28 -5.44
N LEU A 195 12.89 -3.12 -5.21
CA LEU A 195 13.57 -1.94 -4.66
C LEU A 195 14.07 -2.17 -3.22
N MET A 196 13.31 -2.91 -2.41
CA MET A 196 13.72 -3.31 -1.06
C MET A 196 14.95 -4.21 -1.07
N ILE A 197 15.02 -5.14 -2.03
CA ILE A 197 16.20 -6.00 -2.22
C ILE A 197 17.38 -5.14 -2.67
N GLU A 198 17.23 -4.27 -3.68
CA GLU A 198 18.30 -3.35 -4.10
C GLU A 198 18.82 -2.48 -2.93
N LEU A 199 17.91 -2.01 -2.07
CA LEU A 199 18.28 -1.24 -0.89
C LEU A 199 19.09 -2.07 0.10
N LEU A 200 18.66 -3.29 0.41
CA LEU A 200 19.37 -4.17 1.34
C LEU A 200 20.72 -4.64 0.76
N ASP A 201 20.78 -4.95 -0.53
CA ASP A 201 21.98 -5.33 -1.26
C ASP A 201 23.05 -4.23 -1.19
N SER A 202 22.62 -2.95 -1.22
CA SER A 202 23.53 -1.81 -1.06
C SER A 202 24.15 -1.64 0.35
N ILE A 203 23.78 -2.46 1.33
CA ILE A 203 24.25 -2.37 2.73
C ILE A 203 24.72 -3.70 3.34
N VAL A 204 24.65 -4.80 2.59
CA VAL A 204 25.19 -6.10 3.02
C VAL A 204 26.17 -6.63 1.98
N ASP A 205 27.06 -7.52 2.40
CA ASP A 205 28.04 -8.18 1.51
C ASP A 205 27.54 -9.59 1.14
N GLU A 206 26.35 -9.65 0.54
CA GLU A 206 25.70 -10.86 0.06
C GLU A 206 25.07 -10.58 -1.31
N ASP A 207 25.07 -11.55 -2.23
CA ASP A 207 24.32 -11.44 -3.49
C ASP A 207 22.83 -11.75 -3.24
N LEU A 208 22.09 -10.73 -2.83
CA LEU A 208 20.69 -10.89 -2.44
C LEU A 208 19.76 -11.07 -3.64
N LEU A 209 20.17 -10.59 -4.81
CA LEU A 209 19.44 -10.78 -6.06
C LEU A 209 19.30 -12.27 -6.38
N VAL A 210 20.39 -13.04 -6.27
CA VAL A 210 20.34 -14.50 -6.49
C VAL A 210 19.56 -15.19 -5.37
N LYS A 211 19.70 -14.74 -4.12
CA LYS A 211 19.01 -15.31 -2.95
C LYS A 211 17.48 -15.27 -3.10
N TYR A 212 16.92 -14.14 -3.54
CA TYR A 212 15.48 -13.90 -3.61
C TYR A 212 14.88 -13.99 -5.03
N ILE A 213 15.64 -14.52 -6.00
CA ILE A 213 15.18 -14.61 -7.40
C ILE A 213 13.86 -15.38 -7.55
N SER A 214 13.64 -16.40 -6.71
CA SER A 214 12.43 -17.23 -6.76
C SER A 214 11.20 -16.46 -6.28
N GLU A 215 11.36 -15.58 -5.28
CA GLU A 215 10.31 -14.71 -4.76
C GLU A 215 10.02 -13.55 -5.72
N LEU A 216 11.05 -12.97 -6.34
CA LEU A 216 10.89 -11.96 -7.41
C LEU A 216 10.08 -12.53 -8.59
N GLU A 217 10.38 -13.77 -9.02
CA GLU A 217 9.62 -14.42 -10.10
C GLU A 217 8.16 -14.72 -9.68
N GLN A 218 7.93 -15.13 -8.43
CA GLN A 218 6.59 -15.37 -7.91
C GLN A 218 5.76 -14.10 -7.84
N GLU A 219 6.33 -13.00 -7.36
CA GLU A 219 5.64 -11.71 -7.37
C GLU A 219 5.35 -11.24 -8.80
N TYR A 220 6.33 -11.35 -9.70
CA TYR A 220 6.12 -11.03 -11.11
C TYR A 220 4.98 -11.86 -11.71
N ALA A 221 4.93 -13.16 -11.42
CA ALA A 221 3.86 -14.05 -11.86
C ALA A 221 2.49 -13.67 -11.29
N PHE A 222 2.41 -13.16 -10.06
CA PHE A 222 1.17 -12.63 -9.49
C PHE A 222 0.63 -11.44 -10.31
N TRP A 223 1.48 -10.46 -10.61
CA TRP A 223 1.09 -9.28 -11.39
C TRP A 223 0.77 -9.62 -12.86
N MET A 224 1.51 -10.56 -13.44
CA MET A 224 1.39 -10.96 -14.85
C MET A 224 0.41 -12.12 -15.06
N ASN A 225 -0.33 -12.54 -14.04
CA ASN A 225 -1.27 -13.65 -14.15
C ASN A 225 -2.36 -13.30 -15.17
N ASN A 226 -2.31 -13.98 -16.32
CA ASN A 226 -3.21 -13.73 -17.44
C ASN A 226 -4.45 -14.64 -17.46
N ASN A 227 -4.44 -15.78 -16.75
CA ASN A 227 -5.47 -16.82 -16.81
C ASN A 227 -6.00 -17.10 -18.25
N GLY A 228 -5.13 -17.12 -19.26
CA GLY A 228 -5.50 -17.38 -20.66
C GLY A 228 -6.07 -16.18 -21.44
N LEU A 229 -5.96 -14.95 -20.91
CA LEU A 229 -6.34 -13.71 -21.59
C LEU A 229 -5.58 -13.53 -22.92
N THR A 230 -6.33 -13.17 -23.96
CA THR A 230 -5.79 -12.82 -25.30
C THR A 230 -5.93 -11.33 -25.63
N THR A 231 -6.93 -10.64 -25.10
CA THR A 231 -7.11 -9.17 -25.18
C THR A 231 -8.06 -8.70 -24.06
N GLY A 232 -7.95 -7.44 -23.63
CA GLY A 232 -8.75 -6.86 -22.55
C GLY A 232 -8.04 -6.96 -21.21
N ALA A 233 -8.80 -7.08 -20.12
CA ALA A 233 -8.25 -7.12 -18.76
C ALA A 233 -8.63 -8.40 -18.03
N ASN A 234 -7.68 -8.98 -17.31
CA ASN A 234 -7.88 -10.06 -16.35
C ASN A 234 -7.11 -9.72 -15.09
N ARG A 235 -7.82 -9.52 -13.97
CA ARG A 235 -7.22 -9.14 -12.69
C ARG A 235 -6.28 -7.93 -12.85
N ARG A 236 -5.00 -8.07 -12.50
CA ARG A 236 -3.96 -7.02 -12.57
C ARG A 236 -3.30 -6.88 -13.95
N LEU A 237 -3.62 -7.73 -14.93
CA LEU A 237 -3.04 -7.66 -16.28
C LEU A 237 -4.04 -7.12 -17.29
N VAL A 238 -3.58 -6.20 -18.13
CA VAL A 238 -4.29 -5.69 -19.30
C VAL A 238 -3.46 -5.95 -20.55
N GLN A 239 -4.05 -6.59 -21.54
CA GLN A 239 -3.49 -6.72 -22.87
C GLN A 239 -4.26 -5.84 -23.84
N LEU A 240 -3.61 -4.76 -24.29
CA LEU A 240 -4.15 -3.80 -25.24
C LEU A 240 -4.32 -4.42 -26.64
N PRO A 241 -5.12 -3.80 -27.54
CA PRO A 241 -5.38 -4.34 -28.87
C PRO A 241 -4.13 -4.58 -29.73
N ASP A 242 -3.06 -3.83 -29.51
CA ASP A 242 -1.78 -3.99 -30.21
C ASP A 242 -0.87 -5.08 -29.61
N GLY A 243 -1.36 -5.81 -28.59
CA GLY A 243 -0.62 -6.86 -27.90
C GLY A 243 0.25 -6.35 -26.74
N THR A 244 0.31 -5.04 -26.50
CA THR A 244 1.03 -4.46 -25.36
C THR A 244 0.41 -4.95 -24.05
N LYS A 245 1.27 -5.38 -23.12
CA LYS A 245 0.86 -5.83 -21.78
C LYS A 245 1.27 -4.78 -20.74
N LEU A 246 0.30 -4.30 -19.99
CA LEU A 246 0.47 -3.35 -18.89
C LEU A 246 -0.34 -3.84 -17.69
N ASN A 247 -0.08 -3.27 -16.53
CA ASN A 247 -0.73 -3.67 -15.29
C ASN A 247 -1.69 -2.59 -14.78
N ARG A 248 -2.71 -3.04 -14.06
CA ARG A 248 -3.65 -2.20 -13.29
C ARG A 248 -3.75 -2.72 -11.86
N TYR A 249 -4.20 -1.87 -10.95
CA TYR A 249 -4.61 -2.32 -9.62
C TYR A 249 -5.96 -3.05 -9.67
N TYR A 250 -6.12 -4.08 -8.85
CA TYR A 250 -7.28 -4.96 -8.82
C TYR A 250 -7.34 -5.75 -7.50
N ASP A 251 -8.51 -5.87 -6.88
CA ASP A 251 -8.73 -6.78 -5.74
C ASP A 251 -9.54 -8.00 -6.20
N ASP A 252 -9.26 -9.17 -5.66
CA ASP A 252 -9.97 -10.40 -6.00
C ASP A 252 -11.39 -10.50 -5.42
N ILE A 253 -11.79 -9.54 -4.59
CA ILE A 253 -13.07 -9.45 -3.91
C ILE A 253 -13.82 -8.17 -4.33
N SER A 254 -15.13 -8.29 -4.52
CA SER A 254 -16.04 -7.21 -4.92
C SER A 254 -17.16 -6.96 -3.90
N ARG A 255 -16.82 -6.90 -2.61
CA ARG A 255 -17.74 -6.61 -1.47
C ARG A 255 -17.11 -5.57 -0.53
N PRO A 256 -17.79 -4.99 0.48
CA PRO A 256 -17.18 -4.00 1.37
C PRO A 256 -15.88 -4.48 2.02
N ARG A 257 -14.90 -3.59 2.20
CA ARG A 257 -13.65 -3.84 2.95
C ARG A 257 -13.95 -4.06 4.44
N PRO A 258 -13.47 -5.14 5.09
CA PRO A 258 -13.73 -5.36 6.51
C PRO A 258 -13.28 -4.18 7.39
N GLU A 259 -12.14 -3.57 7.09
CA GLU A 259 -11.55 -2.44 7.81
C GLU A 259 -12.24 -1.09 7.53
N SER A 260 -13.20 -1.04 6.60
CA SER A 260 -13.96 0.16 6.20
C SER A 260 -15.38 -0.21 5.77
N TYR A 261 -15.98 -1.18 6.46
CA TYR A 261 -17.21 -1.85 6.00
C TYR A 261 -18.38 -0.87 5.91
N TYR A 262 -18.57 -0.05 6.94
CA TYR A 262 -19.63 0.95 6.99
C TYR A 262 -19.47 1.99 5.87
N GLU A 263 -18.26 2.49 5.69
CA GLU A 263 -17.92 3.51 4.70
C GLU A 263 -18.17 3.01 3.26
N ASP A 264 -17.66 1.82 2.94
CA ASP A 264 -17.87 1.18 1.64
C ASP A 264 -19.35 0.89 1.39
N TYR A 265 -20.06 0.34 2.39
CA TYR A 265 -21.48 -0.01 2.29
C TYR A 265 -22.33 1.20 1.86
N HIS A 266 -22.07 2.36 2.47
CA HIS A 266 -22.78 3.59 2.15
C HIS A 266 -22.33 4.25 0.85
N THR A 267 -21.06 4.12 0.47
CA THR A 267 -20.52 4.70 -0.77
C THR A 267 -21.03 3.96 -2.01
N ALA A 268 -20.99 2.63 -1.98
CA ALA A 268 -21.33 1.81 -3.14
C ALA A 268 -22.82 1.45 -3.24
N ASN A 269 -23.58 1.55 -2.14
CA ASN A 269 -25.01 1.21 -2.09
C ASN A 269 -25.33 -0.17 -2.72
N ASN A 270 -24.54 -1.19 -2.35
CA ASN A 270 -24.59 -2.56 -2.87
C ASN A 270 -24.12 -2.76 -4.33
N ASP A 271 -23.51 -1.76 -4.96
CA ASP A 271 -22.86 -1.92 -6.26
C ASP A 271 -21.51 -2.64 -6.14
N THR A 272 -21.43 -3.86 -6.67
CA THR A 272 -20.23 -4.69 -6.64
C THR A 272 -19.07 -4.13 -7.46
N GLU A 273 -19.34 -3.38 -8.53
CA GLU A 273 -18.30 -2.76 -9.33
C GLU A 273 -17.64 -1.60 -8.55
N ILE A 274 -18.44 -0.80 -7.83
CA ILE A 274 -17.91 0.25 -6.97
C ILE A 274 -17.06 -0.37 -5.83
N TYR A 275 -17.52 -1.45 -5.19
CA TYR A 275 -16.71 -2.16 -4.19
C TYR A 275 -15.34 -2.63 -4.73
N LEU A 276 -15.34 -3.19 -5.94
CA LEU A 276 -14.11 -3.64 -6.59
C LEU A 276 -13.17 -2.46 -6.87
N ASN A 277 -13.68 -1.34 -7.37
CA ASN A 277 -12.86 -0.15 -7.67
C ASN A 277 -12.33 0.53 -6.40
N ILE A 278 -13.12 0.56 -5.32
CA ILE A 278 -12.69 0.99 -3.98
C ILE A 278 -11.52 0.14 -3.50
N ARG A 279 -11.65 -1.18 -3.55
CA ARG A 279 -10.60 -2.11 -3.12
C ARG A 279 -9.35 -2.04 -3.99
N ALA A 280 -9.51 -1.89 -5.30
CA ALA A 280 -8.41 -1.66 -6.21
C ALA A 280 -7.67 -0.34 -5.90
N ALA A 281 -8.38 0.72 -5.47
CA ALA A 281 -7.74 1.95 -5.02
C ALA A 281 -6.96 1.74 -3.71
N ALA A 282 -7.44 0.89 -2.79
CA ALA A 282 -6.64 0.49 -1.64
C ALA A 282 -5.39 -0.32 -2.03
N GLU A 283 -5.45 -1.18 -3.06
CA GLU A 283 -4.25 -1.84 -3.64
C GLU A 283 -3.27 -0.82 -4.25
N SER A 284 -3.76 0.33 -4.74
CA SER A 284 -2.88 1.37 -5.28
C SER A 284 -2.07 2.12 -4.22
N GLY A 285 -2.47 2.03 -2.94
CA GLY A 285 -1.96 2.87 -1.86
C GLY A 285 -2.52 4.31 -1.87
N TRP A 286 -3.32 4.68 -2.88
CA TRP A 286 -3.95 6.00 -3.02
C TRP A 286 -5.47 5.94 -2.76
N ASP A 287 -5.88 5.43 -1.60
CA ASP A 287 -7.27 5.36 -1.14
C ASP A 287 -7.66 6.57 -0.28
N PHE A 288 -8.38 7.58 -0.79
CA PHE A 288 -8.78 7.78 -2.18
C PHE A 288 -8.20 9.07 -2.75
N SER A 289 -8.39 9.21 -4.07
CA SER A 289 -7.89 10.32 -4.87
C SER A 289 -8.82 10.57 -6.04
N THR A 290 -8.93 11.82 -6.47
CA THR A 290 -9.52 12.20 -7.77
C THR A 290 -8.88 11.49 -8.95
N ARG A 291 -7.64 11.01 -8.79
CA ARG A 291 -6.92 10.17 -9.75
C ARG A 291 -7.75 8.99 -10.27
N TRP A 292 -8.62 8.45 -9.42
CA TRP A 292 -9.46 7.29 -9.73
C TRP A 292 -10.92 7.62 -10.06
N MET A 293 -11.32 8.89 -10.01
CA MET A 293 -12.73 9.31 -10.01
C MET A 293 -13.10 10.04 -11.30
N ILE A 294 -14.31 9.80 -11.81
CA ILE A 294 -14.85 10.57 -12.95
C ILE A 294 -15.28 11.97 -12.49
N ASN A 295 -15.91 12.05 -11.31
CA ASN A 295 -16.29 13.29 -10.64
C ASN A 295 -15.44 13.46 -9.38
N GLU A 296 -14.65 14.53 -9.32
CA GLU A 296 -13.69 14.82 -8.24
C GLU A 296 -14.31 14.93 -6.84
N THR A 297 -15.63 15.15 -6.76
CA THR A 297 -16.36 15.36 -5.49
C THR A 297 -17.16 14.13 -5.04
N ASP A 298 -17.21 13.07 -5.84
CA ASP A 298 -18.11 11.94 -5.62
C ASP A 298 -17.37 10.60 -5.79
N LEU A 299 -17.01 9.98 -4.65
CA LEU A 299 -16.28 8.72 -4.60
C LEU A 299 -17.05 7.56 -5.26
N SER A 300 -18.38 7.63 -5.35
CA SER A 300 -19.17 6.59 -6.03
C SER A 300 -18.88 6.52 -7.54
N THR A 301 -18.21 7.53 -8.10
CA THR A 301 -17.77 7.57 -9.51
C THR A 301 -16.39 6.97 -9.77
N ILE A 302 -15.85 6.22 -8.80
CA ILE A 302 -14.52 5.60 -8.87
C ILE A 302 -14.45 4.48 -9.93
N ILE A 303 -13.38 4.50 -10.73
CA ILE A 303 -13.16 3.61 -11.88
C ILE A 303 -11.73 3.05 -11.93
N THR A 304 -11.09 2.86 -10.77
CA THR A 304 -9.69 2.41 -10.64
C THR A 304 -9.31 1.25 -11.56
N THR A 305 -10.17 0.24 -11.69
CA THR A 305 -9.91 -0.95 -12.52
C THR A 305 -9.97 -0.67 -14.01
N GLN A 306 -10.44 0.49 -14.46
CA GLN A 306 -10.43 0.89 -15.88
C GLN A 306 -9.17 1.68 -16.24
N ILE A 307 -8.29 1.93 -15.27
CA ILE A 307 -7.12 2.78 -15.40
C ILE A 307 -5.86 1.92 -15.37
N LEU A 308 -4.94 2.17 -16.31
CA LEU A 308 -3.55 1.76 -16.25
C LEU A 308 -2.79 2.85 -15.49
N PRO A 309 -2.26 2.55 -14.29
CA PRO A 309 -1.53 3.53 -13.49
C PRO A 309 -0.07 3.62 -13.93
N ILE A 310 0.45 4.84 -14.05
CA ILE A 310 1.84 5.02 -14.49
C ILE A 310 2.86 4.52 -13.45
N ASP A 311 2.60 4.78 -12.18
CA ASP A 311 3.42 4.34 -11.05
C ASP A 311 3.57 2.82 -11.01
N LEU A 312 2.47 2.08 -11.09
CA LEU A 312 2.50 0.61 -11.13
C LEU A 312 3.36 0.09 -12.28
N ASN A 313 3.19 0.65 -13.48
CA ASN A 313 3.93 0.18 -14.65
C ASN A 313 5.42 0.54 -14.59
N CYS A 314 5.79 1.66 -13.96
CA CYS A 314 7.18 1.96 -13.64
C CYS A 314 7.79 0.99 -12.61
N LEU A 315 7.02 0.57 -11.61
CA LEU A 315 7.47 -0.42 -10.62
C LEU A 315 7.64 -1.80 -11.25
N MET A 316 6.71 -2.21 -12.12
CA MET A 316 6.85 -3.46 -12.89
C MET A 316 8.07 -3.44 -13.82
N PHE A 317 8.41 -2.26 -14.38
CA PHE A 317 9.65 -2.10 -15.16
C PHE A 317 10.90 -2.33 -14.29
N ASN A 318 10.95 -1.75 -13.08
CA ASN A 318 12.05 -2.01 -12.15
C ASN A 318 12.14 -3.50 -11.78
N LEU A 319 11.01 -4.17 -11.49
CA LEU A 319 11.00 -5.60 -11.21
C LEU A 319 11.57 -6.44 -12.37
N GLU A 320 11.21 -6.12 -13.62
CA GLU A 320 11.78 -6.78 -14.81
C GLU A 320 13.30 -6.53 -14.95
N GLN A 321 13.77 -5.31 -14.66
CA GLN A 321 15.21 -5.02 -14.66
C GLN A 321 15.96 -5.80 -13.58
N VAL A 322 15.41 -5.86 -12.37
CA VAL A 322 16.02 -6.58 -11.23
C VAL A 322 16.04 -8.08 -11.50
N LEU A 323 15.00 -8.65 -12.11
CA LEU A 323 15.00 -10.05 -12.55
C LEU A 323 16.06 -10.32 -13.62
N SER A 324 16.23 -9.41 -14.58
CA SER A 324 17.28 -9.52 -15.59
C SER A 324 18.69 -9.54 -14.94
N GLN A 325 18.94 -8.65 -13.98
CA GLN A 325 20.20 -8.59 -13.23
C GLN A 325 20.42 -9.84 -12.37
N ALA A 326 19.40 -10.29 -11.65
CA ALA A 326 19.47 -11.50 -10.82
C ALA A 326 19.84 -12.74 -11.65
N TYR A 327 19.28 -12.86 -12.86
CA TYR A 327 19.63 -13.95 -13.78
C TYR A 327 21.01 -13.81 -14.41
N GLN A 328 21.50 -12.58 -14.60
CA GLN A 328 22.88 -12.32 -14.99
C GLN A 328 23.87 -12.80 -13.90
N HIS A 329 23.59 -12.47 -12.64
CA HIS A 329 24.39 -12.93 -11.49
C HIS A 329 24.36 -14.45 -11.33
N LYS A 330 23.22 -15.08 -11.65
CA LYS A 330 23.06 -16.54 -11.69
C LYS A 330 23.71 -17.21 -12.92
N HIS A 331 24.33 -16.43 -13.82
CA HIS A 331 24.93 -16.89 -15.08
C HIS A 331 23.94 -17.60 -16.04
N ASP A 332 22.67 -17.21 -16.01
CA ASP A 332 21.65 -17.63 -16.98
C ASP A 332 21.34 -16.49 -17.95
N GLN A 333 22.15 -16.40 -19.01
CA GLN A 333 22.04 -15.35 -20.01
C GLN A 333 20.68 -15.36 -20.73
N SER A 334 20.11 -16.55 -20.96
CA SER A 334 18.85 -16.66 -21.69
C SER A 334 17.70 -16.02 -20.92
N LYS A 335 17.59 -16.26 -19.61
CA LYS A 335 16.58 -15.61 -18.78
C LYS A 335 16.87 -14.14 -18.56
N SER A 336 18.14 -13.77 -18.38
CA SER A 336 18.55 -12.37 -18.26
C SER A 336 18.11 -11.55 -19.47
N ASP A 337 18.40 -12.03 -20.70
CA ASP A 337 18.00 -11.40 -21.96
C ASP A 337 16.48 -11.35 -22.12
N SER A 338 15.77 -12.40 -21.70
CA SER A 338 14.31 -12.44 -21.76
C SER A 338 13.67 -11.35 -20.90
N TYR A 339 14.13 -11.18 -19.64
CA TYR A 339 13.61 -10.12 -18.77
C TYR A 339 14.04 -8.72 -19.22
N ALA A 340 15.24 -8.57 -19.78
CA ALA A 340 15.67 -7.30 -20.37
C ALA A 340 14.73 -6.89 -21.53
N GLN A 341 14.37 -7.82 -22.42
CA GLN A 341 13.42 -7.55 -23.50
C GLN A 341 12.02 -7.20 -22.98
N LEU A 342 11.58 -7.78 -21.86
CA LEU A 342 10.31 -7.43 -21.23
C LEU A 342 10.35 -6.00 -20.67
N ALA A 343 11.43 -5.65 -19.96
CA ALA A 343 11.65 -4.30 -19.45
C ALA A 343 11.69 -3.25 -20.58
N ASP A 344 12.39 -3.53 -21.70
CA ASP A 344 12.44 -2.63 -22.85
C ASP A 344 11.05 -2.41 -23.47
N LYS A 345 10.28 -3.49 -23.69
CA LYS A 345 8.90 -3.38 -24.18
C LYS A 345 8.02 -2.58 -23.24
N ARG A 346 8.18 -2.74 -21.92
CA ARG A 346 7.41 -1.98 -20.93
C ARG A 346 7.83 -0.51 -20.92
N LYS A 347 9.12 -0.20 -21.03
CA LYS A 347 9.61 1.17 -21.18
C LYS A 347 9.01 1.85 -22.41
N GLU A 348 9.03 1.18 -23.56
CA GLU A 348 8.38 1.68 -24.79
C GLU A 348 6.88 1.92 -24.59
N ALA A 349 6.18 0.98 -23.94
CA ALA A 349 4.77 1.11 -23.62
C ALA A 349 4.49 2.28 -22.67
N ILE A 350 5.34 2.51 -21.66
CA ILE A 350 5.20 3.64 -20.72
C ILE A 350 5.31 4.96 -21.49
N ILE A 351 6.30 5.10 -22.35
CA ILE A 351 6.47 6.30 -23.18
C ILE A 351 5.29 6.49 -24.14
N LYS A 352 4.77 5.40 -24.73
CA LYS A 352 3.68 5.46 -25.70
C LYS A 352 2.31 5.81 -25.09
N TYR A 353 1.96 5.19 -23.97
CA TYR A 353 0.59 5.21 -23.44
C TYR A 353 0.36 6.22 -22.32
N PHE A 354 1.42 6.67 -21.65
CA PHE A 354 1.29 7.53 -20.48
C PHE A 354 1.84 8.94 -20.73
N TRP A 355 2.61 9.17 -21.80
CA TRP A 355 3.02 10.53 -22.16
C TRP A 355 1.88 11.23 -22.92
N SER A 356 1.40 12.34 -22.38
CA SER A 356 0.42 13.20 -23.04
C SER A 356 1.10 14.40 -23.68
N ASP A 357 1.19 14.42 -25.01
CA ASP A 357 1.71 15.58 -25.75
C ASP A 357 0.86 16.85 -25.54
N LYS A 358 -0.45 16.68 -25.31
CA LYS A 358 -1.36 17.78 -24.99
C LYS A 358 -0.96 18.45 -23.68
N GLU A 359 -0.65 17.64 -22.66
CA GLU A 359 -0.32 18.14 -21.33
C GLU A 359 1.19 18.38 -21.16
N ASN A 360 2.03 17.89 -22.07
CA ASN A 360 3.48 17.77 -21.88
C ASN A 360 3.81 17.14 -20.52
N PHE A 361 3.09 16.07 -20.16
CA PHE A 361 3.16 15.45 -18.85
C PHE A 361 2.82 13.98 -18.92
N PHE A 362 3.31 13.23 -17.94
CA PHE A 362 2.95 11.84 -17.75
C PHE A 362 1.61 11.72 -17.01
N MET A 363 0.69 10.92 -17.55
CA MET A 363 -0.69 10.78 -17.11
C MET A 363 -1.04 9.28 -17.05
N ASP A 364 -2.00 8.90 -16.21
CA ASP A 364 -2.57 7.56 -16.29
C ASP A 364 -3.41 7.38 -17.57
N TYR A 365 -3.58 6.14 -18.00
CA TYR A 365 -4.32 5.82 -19.23
C TYR A 365 -5.60 5.03 -18.93
N ASN A 366 -6.76 5.55 -19.32
CA ASN A 366 -8.01 4.78 -19.29
C ASN A 366 -8.07 3.90 -20.54
N PHE A 367 -7.82 2.59 -20.37
CA PHE A 367 -7.73 1.66 -21.50
C PHE A 367 -9.10 1.29 -22.08
N VAL A 368 -10.20 1.54 -21.35
CA VAL A 368 -11.56 1.34 -21.84
C VAL A 368 -11.95 2.47 -22.80
N GLN A 369 -11.60 3.71 -22.45
CA GLN A 369 -11.87 4.90 -23.26
C GLN A 369 -10.81 5.15 -24.34
N GLY A 370 -9.62 4.57 -24.18
CA GLY A 370 -8.50 4.79 -25.08
C GLY A 370 -7.86 6.17 -24.94
N THR A 371 -7.99 6.80 -23.78
CA THR A 371 -7.54 8.18 -23.53
C THR A 371 -6.84 8.32 -22.18
N HIS A 372 -5.98 9.34 -22.03
CA HIS A 372 -5.45 9.73 -20.72
C HIS A 372 -6.57 10.11 -19.75
N THR A 373 -6.37 9.84 -18.46
CA THR A 373 -7.25 10.33 -17.40
C THR A 373 -7.15 11.86 -17.26
N ARG A 374 -8.06 12.47 -16.50
CA ARG A 374 -8.08 13.93 -16.31
C ARG A 374 -7.16 14.42 -15.20
N SER A 375 -6.83 13.56 -14.23
CA SER A 375 -6.08 13.96 -13.04
C SER A 375 -4.60 14.16 -13.35
N ILE A 376 -4.10 15.37 -13.08
CA ILE A 376 -2.66 15.68 -13.10
C ILE A 376 -2.12 15.42 -11.69
N SER A 377 -1.30 14.38 -11.54
CA SER A 377 -0.83 13.88 -10.24
C SER A 377 0.69 13.73 -10.16
N LEU A 378 1.23 13.64 -8.94
CA LEU A 378 2.65 13.36 -8.70
C LEU A 378 3.10 11.96 -9.14
N ALA A 379 2.19 11.06 -9.53
CA ALA A 379 2.58 9.77 -10.11
C ALA A 379 3.46 9.94 -11.36
N ALA A 380 3.37 11.08 -12.05
CA ALA A 380 4.24 11.49 -13.15
C ALA A 380 5.74 11.55 -12.81
N MET A 381 6.11 11.50 -11.52
CA MET A 381 7.51 11.46 -11.09
C MET A 381 8.12 10.05 -11.09
N PHE A 382 7.30 8.99 -11.16
CA PHE A 382 7.81 7.62 -11.23
C PHE A 382 8.68 7.35 -12.48
N PRO A 383 8.32 7.80 -13.70
CA PRO A 383 9.21 7.68 -14.86
C PRO A 383 10.56 8.38 -14.71
N LEU A 384 10.62 9.50 -13.97
CA LEU A 384 11.88 10.20 -13.70
C LEU A 384 12.69 9.44 -12.63
N TRP A 385 12.02 8.97 -11.57
CA TRP A 385 12.68 8.18 -10.54
C TRP A 385 13.29 6.88 -11.09
N MET A 386 12.57 6.19 -11.98
CA MET A 386 13.01 4.95 -12.63
C MET A 386 13.85 5.16 -13.90
N LYS A 387 14.24 6.41 -14.21
CA LYS A 387 15.10 6.75 -15.37
C LYS A 387 14.53 6.26 -16.73
N ILE A 388 13.22 6.32 -16.88
CA ILE A 388 12.47 5.90 -18.07
C ILE A 388 12.35 7.05 -19.07
N ALA A 389 12.03 8.25 -18.59
CA ALA A 389 11.77 9.43 -19.40
C ALA A 389 12.97 9.84 -20.28
N THR A 390 12.68 10.53 -21.39
CA THR A 390 13.74 11.27 -22.10
C THR A 390 14.10 12.54 -21.33
N ASN A 391 15.28 13.12 -21.58
CA ASN A 391 15.68 14.39 -20.97
C ASN A 391 14.67 15.53 -21.25
N GLN A 392 14.08 15.55 -22.45
CA GLN A 392 13.07 16.55 -22.81
C GLN A 392 11.77 16.36 -22.01
N GLN A 393 11.27 15.13 -21.92
CA GLN A 393 10.08 14.83 -21.11
C GLN A 393 10.32 15.13 -19.63
N ALA A 394 11.49 14.73 -19.11
CA ALA A 394 11.88 15.04 -17.74
C ALA A 394 11.88 16.55 -17.49
N LYS A 395 12.46 17.35 -18.38
CA LYS A 395 12.42 18.80 -18.28
C LYS A 395 10.99 19.35 -18.20
N HIS A 396 10.10 18.93 -19.10
CA HIS A 396 8.70 19.38 -19.08
C HIS A 396 7.97 18.99 -17.79
N VAL A 397 8.21 17.78 -17.28
CA VAL A 397 7.65 17.31 -16.01
C VAL A 397 8.16 18.18 -14.86
N ILE A 398 9.48 18.39 -14.77
CA ILE A 398 10.12 19.19 -13.71
C ILE A 398 9.60 20.64 -13.71
N ASP A 399 9.53 21.27 -14.89
CA ASP A 399 8.99 22.63 -15.04
C ASP A 399 7.53 22.69 -14.53
N LYS A 400 6.71 21.66 -14.82
CA LYS A 400 5.33 21.57 -14.35
C LYS A 400 5.22 21.27 -12.84
N ILE A 401 6.14 20.48 -12.27
CA ILE A 401 6.23 20.27 -10.81
C ILE A 401 6.48 21.59 -10.09
N GLU A 402 7.46 22.36 -10.55
CA GLU A 402 7.77 23.67 -9.96
C GLU A 402 6.57 24.63 -10.07
N GLN A 403 5.90 24.66 -11.22
CA GLN A 403 4.80 25.58 -11.46
C GLN A 403 3.51 25.23 -10.70
N LEU A 404 3.11 23.95 -10.69
CA LEU A 404 1.78 23.54 -10.23
C LEU A 404 1.80 22.87 -8.86
N PHE A 405 2.82 22.06 -8.59
CA PHE A 405 2.82 21.16 -7.44
C PHE A 405 3.54 21.72 -6.21
N LEU A 406 4.59 22.51 -6.41
CA LEU A 406 5.34 23.10 -5.31
C LEU A 406 4.54 24.21 -4.60
N LYS A 407 4.29 24.00 -3.32
CA LYS A 407 3.61 24.92 -2.39
C LYS A 407 4.52 25.19 -1.19
N ASP A 408 4.06 25.98 -0.23
CA ASP A 408 4.89 26.48 0.88
C ASP A 408 5.43 25.36 1.79
N GLY A 409 4.69 24.26 1.93
CA GLY A 409 5.05 23.11 2.76
C GLY A 409 5.58 21.89 1.99
N GLY A 410 5.81 21.98 0.68
CA GLY A 410 6.23 20.85 -0.17
C GLY A 410 5.34 20.67 -1.40
N LEU A 411 5.28 19.45 -1.95
CA LEU A 411 4.50 19.15 -3.14
C LEU A 411 3.11 18.61 -2.79
N ILE A 412 2.05 19.16 -3.40
CA ILE A 412 0.69 18.59 -3.34
C ILE A 412 0.60 17.28 -4.12
N THR A 413 -0.36 16.42 -3.80
CA THR A 413 -0.48 15.10 -4.43
C THR A 413 -1.08 15.13 -5.84
N THR A 414 -2.13 15.94 -6.02
CA THR A 414 -2.79 16.25 -7.29
C THR A 414 -3.06 17.74 -7.33
N VAL A 415 -3.43 18.27 -8.50
CA VAL A 415 -3.79 19.69 -8.67
C VAL A 415 -5.28 19.98 -8.43
N SER A 416 -6.08 18.97 -8.02
CA SER A 416 -7.51 19.18 -7.80
C SER A 416 -7.75 19.96 -6.50
N GLU A 417 -8.43 21.11 -6.62
CA GLU A 417 -8.82 21.95 -5.47
C GLU A 417 -10.21 21.62 -4.92
N ASN A 418 -10.99 20.79 -5.62
CA ASN A 418 -12.37 20.46 -5.26
C ASN A 418 -12.47 19.15 -4.46
N SER A 419 -11.38 18.40 -4.36
CA SER A 419 -11.37 17.12 -3.65
C SER A 419 -11.44 17.29 -2.14
N HIS A 420 -12.07 16.31 -1.49
CA HIS A 420 -11.99 16.11 -0.05
C HIS A 420 -11.29 14.79 0.30
N GLN A 421 -10.70 14.12 -0.69
CA GLN A 421 -9.97 12.88 -0.50
C GLN A 421 -8.54 13.15 -0.02
N GLN A 422 -7.94 12.16 0.64
CA GLN A 422 -6.65 12.36 1.30
C GLN A 422 -5.44 12.36 0.36
N TRP A 423 -5.54 11.69 -0.80
CA TRP A 423 -4.49 11.66 -1.83
C TRP A 423 -4.75 12.70 -2.93
N ASP A 424 -5.07 13.93 -2.53
CA ASP A 424 -5.24 15.10 -3.39
C ASP A 424 -4.70 16.35 -2.70
N ALA A 425 -4.67 17.50 -3.39
CA ALA A 425 -4.45 18.78 -2.71
C ALA A 425 -5.50 19.01 -1.60
N PRO A 426 -5.12 19.66 -0.49
CA PRO A 426 -3.84 20.32 -0.23
C PRO A 426 -2.77 19.39 0.37
N ASN A 427 -2.99 18.08 0.42
CA ASN A 427 -2.11 17.16 1.12
C ASN A 427 -0.84 16.85 0.31
N GLY A 428 0.29 16.86 1.01
CA GLY A 428 1.56 16.28 0.58
C GLY A 428 1.90 15.04 1.41
N TRP A 429 2.48 14.04 0.75
CA TRP A 429 2.88 12.75 1.33
C TRP A 429 4.37 12.51 1.10
N ALA A 430 5.11 12.07 2.12
CA ALA A 430 6.57 11.91 2.00
C ALA A 430 7.05 10.96 0.91
N PRO A 431 6.38 9.83 0.57
CA PRO A 431 6.80 8.98 -0.53
C PRO A 431 6.91 9.77 -1.82
N LEU A 432 5.92 10.64 -2.08
CA LEU A 432 5.87 11.44 -3.28
C LEU A 432 6.89 12.59 -3.24
N GLN A 433 7.22 13.13 -2.06
CA GLN A 433 8.33 14.07 -1.91
C GLN A 433 9.66 13.40 -2.25
N TYR A 434 9.91 12.21 -1.69
CA TYR A 434 11.14 11.43 -1.93
C TYR A 434 11.28 11.03 -3.39
N ILE A 435 10.23 10.49 -3.99
CA ILE A 435 10.19 10.09 -5.41
C ILE A 435 10.45 11.31 -6.29
N SER A 436 9.83 12.46 -5.98
CA SER A 436 10.03 13.68 -6.76
C SER A 436 11.47 14.19 -6.65
N TYR A 437 12.03 14.24 -5.43
CA TYR A 437 13.42 14.58 -5.19
C TYR A 437 14.37 13.68 -5.99
N LYS A 438 14.20 12.36 -5.89
CA LYS A 438 15.03 11.38 -6.61
C LYS A 438 14.86 11.47 -8.11
N GLY A 439 13.63 11.68 -8.59
CA GLY A 439 13.34 11.87 -10.01
C GLY A 439 14.03 13.10 -10.58
N ILE A 440 13.95 14.25 -9.92
CA ILE A 440 14.66 15.47 -10.34
C ILE A 440 16.17 15.24 -10.27
N GLN A 441 16.68 14.66 -9.18
CA GLN A 441 18.11 14.38 -9.01
C GLN A 441 18.69 13.51 -10.14
N ASN A 442 17.92 12.56 -10.68
CA ASN A 442 18.37 11.69 -11.76
C ASN A 442 18.59 12.41 -13.10
N TYR A 443 17.92 13.54 -13.35
CA TYR A 443 17.97 14.26 -14.64
C TYR A 443 18.60 15.65 -14.53
N GLU A 444 18.35 16.35 -13.42
CA GLU A 444 18.86 17.69 -13.14
C GLU A 444 19.48 17.76 -11.73
N PRO A 445 20.60 17.05 -11.46
CA PRO A 445 21.20 16.93 -10.12
C PRO A 445 21.65 18.27 -9.52
N THR A 446 21.83 19.30 -10.33
CA THR A 446 22.21 20.66 -9.89
C THR A 446 21.02 21.62 -9.80
N SER A 447 19.79 21.15 -10.05
CA SER A 447 18.60 22.00 -10.03
C SER A 447 18.38 22.59 -8.62
N PRO A 448 18.18 23.91 -8.49
CA PRO A 448 17.86 24.54 -7.21
C PRO A 448 16.53 24.04 -6.63
N LEU A 449 15.62 23.55 -7.48
CA LEU A 449 14.32 23.01 -7.10
C LEU A 449 14.43 21.86 -6.08
N ILE A 450 15.49 21.03 -6.18
CA ILE A 450 15.76 19.95 -5.24
C ILE A 450 15.84 20.49 -3.80
N LYS A 451 16.62 21.56 -3.60
CA LYS A 451 16.80 22.16 -2.28
C LYS A 451 15.52 22.82 -1.80
N GLU A 452 14.77 23.43 -2.71
CA GLU A 452 13.51 24.09 -2.39
C GLU A 452 12.47 23.08 -1.88
N ILE A 453 12.29 21.95 -2.57
CA ILE A 453 11.38 20.87 -2.14
C ILE A 453 11.77 20.36 -0.75
N ILE A 454 13.06 20.04 -0.54
CA ILE A 454 13.56 19.53 0.74
C ILE A 454 13.32 20.55 1.85
N ASN A 455 13.69 21.81 1.65
CA ASN A 455 13.57 22.84 2.68
C ASN A 455 12.11 23.12 3.05
N ARG A 456 11.21 23.20 2.07
CA ARG A 456 9.78 23.42 2.32
C ARG A 456 9.13 22.26 3.05
N TRP A 457 9.43 21.03 2.63
CA TRP A 457 8.94 19.83 3.30
C TRP A 457 9.45 19.73 4.74
N MET A 458 10.76 19.90 4.95
CA MET A 458 11.36 19.81 6.29
C MET A 458 10.84 20.90 7.21
N LYS A 459 10.75 22.15 6.73
CA LYS A 459 10.17 23.27 7.51
C LYS A 459 8.74 22.95 7.95
N ARG A 460 7.95 22.33 7.08
CA ARG A 460 6.58 21.93 7.41
C ARG A 460 6.54 20.85 8.50
N ASN A 461 7.39 19.84 8.39
CA ASN A 461 7.50 18.78 9.39
C ASN A 461 7.96 19.33 10.74
N GLU A 462 8.98 20.20 10.74
CA GLU A 462 9.50 20.89 11.93
C GLU A 462 8.43 21.70 12.63
N GLN A 463 7.67 22.51 11.89
CA GLN A 463 6.59 23.32 12.47
C GLN A 463 5.50 22.46 13.15
N VAL A 464 5.08 21.35 12.53
CA VAL A 464 4.08 20.46 13.14
C VAL A 464 4.66 19.75 14.35
N PHE A 465 5.91 19.32 14.28
CA PHE A 465 6.59 18.67 15.38
C PHE A 465 6.78 19.61 16.58
N GLU A 466 7.20 20.86 16.36
CA GLU A 466 7.31 21.88 17.41
C GLU A 466 5.97 22.17 18.10
N LYS A 467 4.86 22.18 17.34
CA LYS A 467 3.52 22.43 17.86
C LYS A 467 2.95 21.26 18.65
N SER A 468 3.19 20.03 18.20
CA SER A 468 2.46 18.84 18.66
C SER A 468 3.31 17.79 19.40
N GLY A 469 4.64 17.86 19.26
CA GLY A 469 5.57 16.81 19.67
C GLY A 469 5.46 15.52 18.84
N LYS A 470 4.72 15.53 17.73
CA LYS A 470 4.38 14.36 16.93
C LYS A 470 4.72 14.59 15.46
N MET A 471 4.91 13.49 14.75
CA MET A 471 4.91 13.47 13.29
C MET A 471 3.66 12.77 12.77
N VAL A 472 3.18 13.18 11.60
CA VAL A 472 1.90 12.73 11.06
C VAL A 472 2.05 12.11 9.67
N GLU A 473 1.06 11.31 9.27
CA GLU A 473 1.06 10.59 7.99
C GLU A 473 1.11 11.50 6.75
N LYS A 474 0.54 12.70 6.83
CA LYS A 474 0.39 13.64 5.71
C LYS A 474 0.29 15.07 6.22
N TYR A 475 0.64 16.03 5.37
CA TYR A 475 0.71 17.44 5.72
C TYR A 475 -0.09 18.29 4.74
N ASP A 476 -0.88 19.25 5.22
CA ASP A 476 -1.35 20.34 4.37
C ASP A 476 -0.10 21.14 3.96
N VAL A 477 0.24 21.12 2.68
CA VAL A 477 1.41 21.81 2.13
C VAL A 477 1.05 23.16 1.49
N VAL A 478 -0.24 23.50 1.41
CA VAL A 478 -0.73 24.77 0.88
C VAL A 478 -0.84 25.79 2.02
N ASN A 479 -1.55 25.43 3.09
CA ASN A 479 -1.74 26.26 4.26
C ASN A 479 -1.03 25.67 5.49
N MET A 480 0.17 26.20 5.76
CA MET A 480 1.01 25.76 6.88
C MET A 480 0.41 26.02 8.29
N ASN A 481 -0.76 26.66 8.41
CA ASN A 481 -1.43 26.85 9.70
C ASN A 481 -2.50 25.81 10.00
N LEU A 482 -2.93 25.04 8.99
CA LEU A 482 -3.96 24.01 9.13
C LEU A 482 -3.32 22.65 9.38
N ASP A 483 -4.05 21.75 10.04
CA ASP A 483 -3.67 20.34 10.08
C ASP A 483 -4.19 19.64 8.81
N ALA A 484 -3.47 18.64 8.31
CA ALA A 484 -3.90 17.87 7.16
C ALA A 484 -5.17 17.06 7.47
N GLY A 485 -5.99 16.80 6.45
CA GLY A 485 -7.25 16.07 6.62
C GLY A 485 -7.71 15.35 5.35
N GLY A 486 -9.01 15.03 5.28
CA GLY A 486 -9.61 14.33 4.15
C GLY A 486 -9.54 12.79 4.24
N GLY A 487 -10.34 12.13 3.42
CA GLY A 487 -10.52 10.67 3.44
C GLY A 487 -11.44 10.16 4.57
N GLU A 488 -11.37 8.85 4.81
CA GLU A 488 -12.34 8.13 5.67
C GLU A 488 -11.97 8.08 7.16
N TYR A 489 -10.73 8.44 7.52
CA TYR A 489 -10.25 8.36 8.89
C TYR A 489 -9.40 9.59 9.28
N PRO A 490 -9.30 9.93 10.57
CA PRO A 490 -8.48 11.06 11.02
C PRO A 490 -6.99 10.87 10.75
N THR A 491 -6.26 11.96 10.58
CA THR A 491 -4.79 11.95 10.42
C THR A 491 -4.09 11.14 11.52
N GLN A 492 -3.20 10.23 11.12
CA GLN A 492 -2.50 9.32 12.03
C GLN A 492 -1.12 9.84 12.45
N VAL A 493 -0.74 9.55 13.70
CA VAL A 493 0.64 9.73 14.18
C VAL A 493 1.48 8.61 13.61
N SER A 494 2.50 8.95 12.83
CA SER A 494 3.23 7.95 12.06
C SER A 494 4.66 8.40 11.72
N LEU A 495 5.58 7.45 11.73
CA LEU A 495 6.93 7.61 11.16
C LEU A 495 7.05 7.05 9.75
N LYS A 496 5.96 6.86 9.02
CA LYS A 496 6.00 6.26 7.67
C LYS A 496 7.05 6.93 6.72
N PHE A 497 7.61 8.10 7.05
CA PHE A 497 7.80 9.18 6.09
C PHE A 497 8.92 10.21 6.42
N ILE A 498 10.04 9.80 7.04
CA ILE A 498 11.31 10.58 6.97
C ILE A 498 12.21 10.07 5.87
#